data_AF-A0A382LCB6-F1
#
_entry.id   AF-A0A382LCB6-F1
#
_cell.length_a   1.000
_cell.length_b   1.000
_cell.length_c   1.000
_cell.angle_alpha   90.00
_cell.angle_beta   90.00
_cell.angle_gamma   90.00
#
_symmetry.space_group_name_H-M   'P 1'
#
loop_
_entity.id
_entity.type
_entity.pdbx_description
1 polymer ?
#
loop_
_entity_poly.entity_id
_entity_poly.type
_entity_poly.pdbx_seq_one_letter_code
_entity_poly.pdbx_strand_id
1 'polypeptide(L)'
;MNTTVECQVLFHQFVDFISQNKNVSIREIKAATPTNDIDSKVRQLEISHESDSSISIKAPGKKAIPYDCRHLGFRDSETKAWKYFMDIVSGNTHSFNWGPAYEHKEDSRVRLKIKNYDAQWKLCDEICKRFKSFFEKEFGWNFPKGYKLYEYIALGPDGERRFKFRINNSK
;
A
#
# COMPACT_ATOMS: atom_id res chain seq x y z
N MET A 1 -13.17 22.40 -24.58
CA MET A 1 -13.77 21.32 -23.75
C MET A 1 -14.27 20.23 -24.70
N ASN A 2 -13.46 19.20 -24.98
CA ASN A 2 -13.82 18.07 -25.89
C ASN A 2 -13.22 16.71 -25.44
N THR A 3 -12.58 16.64 -24.28
CA THR A 3 -11.77 15.49 -23.85
C THR A 3 -12.60 14.27 -23.43
N THR A 4 -13.85 14.45 -23.02
CA THR A 4 -14.72 13.36 -22.57
C THR A 4 -15.16 12.44 -23.71
N VAL A 5 -15.36 13.01 -24.90
CA VAL A 5 -15.81 12.26 -26.09
C VAL A 5 -14.64 11.45 -26.66
N GLU A 6 -13.44 12.02 -26.71
CA GLU A 6 -12.24 11.33 -27.18
C GLU A 6 -11.88 10.12 -26.29
N CYS A 7 -12.01 10.23 -24.96
CA CYS A 7 -11.79 9.11 -24.05
C CYS A 7 -12.81 7.98 -24.24
N GLN A 8 -14.07 8.30 -24.54
CA GLN A 8 -15.10 7.28 -24.82
C GLN A 8 -14.82 6.55 -26.14
N VAL A 9 -14.39 7.27 -27.17
CA VAL A 9 -14.01 6.69 -28.46
C VAL A 9 -12.83 5.73 -28.31
N LEU A 10 -11.79 6.12 -27.56
CA LEU A 10 -10.63 5.26 -27.30
C LEU A 10 -11.00 4.01 -26.49
N PHE A 11 -11.92 4.14 -25.52
CA PHE A 11 -12.41 2.99 -24.76
C PHE A 11 -13.18 2.01 -25.65
N HIS A 12 -14.05 2.51 -26.52
CA HIS A 12 -14.78 1.66 -27.46
C HIS A 12 -13.85 0.97 -28.47
N GLN A 13 -12.86 1.67 -29.01
CA GLN A 13 -11.83 1.07 -29.89
C GLN A 13 -11.04 -0.03 -29.18
N PHE A 14 -10.71 0.16 -27.90
CA PHE A 14 -10.03 -0.86 -27.10
C PHE A 14 -10.92 -2.11 -26.87
N VAL A 15 -12.20 -1.92 -26.54
CA VAL A 15 -13.15 -3.04 -26.36
C VAL A 15 -13.34 -3.83 -27.66
N ASP A 16 -13.41 -3.15 -28.80
CA ASP A 16 -13.52 -3.79 -30.11
C ASP A 16 -12.25 -4.60 -30.45
N PHE A 17 -11.07 -4.04 -30.15
CA PHE A 17 -9.79 -4.74 -30.34
C PHE A 17 -9.69 -6.03 -29.51
N ILE A 18 -10.12 -5.99 -28.24
CA ILE A 18 -10.14 -7.18 -27.39
C ILE A 18 -11.17 -8.20 -27.90
N SER A 19 -12.32 -7.76 -28.40
CA SER A 19 -13.36 -8.64 -28.94
C SER A 19 -12.96 -9.35 -30.23
N GLN A 20 -12.09 -8.75 -31.05
CA GLN A 20 -11.57 -9.36 -32.29
C GLN A 20 -10.53 -10.46 -32.02
N ASN A 21 -9.87 -10.43 -30.85
CA ASN A 21 -8.96 -11.49 -30.42
C ASN A 21 -9.75 -12.67 -29.84
N LYS A 22 -10.15 -13.60 -30.72
CA LYS A 22 -10.91 -14.84 -30.42
C LYS A 22 -10.25 -15.86 -29.47
N ASN A 23 -9.24 -15.46 -28.68
CA ASN A 23 -8.62 -16.28 -27.64
C ASN A 23 -9.03 -15.90 -26.20
N VAL A 24 -9.94 -14.94 -26.02
CA VAL A 24 -10.50 -14.64 -24.69
C VAL A 24 -11.85 -15.35 -24.56
N SER A 25 -11.85 -16.50 -23.89
CA SER A 25 -13.07 -17.20 -23.50
C SER A 25 -13.85 -16.37 -22.47
N ILE A 26 -14.91 -15.71 -22.92
CA ILE A 26 -15.86 -14.91 -22.11
C ILE A 26 -16.55 -15.76 -21.00
N ARG A 27 -16.37 -17.09 -20.99
CA ARG A 27 -16.91 -18.00 -19.97
C ARG A 27 -16.16 -17.99 -18.63
N GLU A 28 -14.96 -17.39 -18.56
CA GLU A 28 -14.27 -17.14 -17.29
C GLU A 28 -14.73 -15.84 -16.60
N ILE A 29 -15.65 -15.09 -17.21
CA ILE A 29 -16.35 -13.99 -16.56
C ILE A 29 -17.54 -14.56 -15.76
N LYS A 30 -17.25 -15.46 -14.81
CA LYS A 30 -18.20 -15.82 -13.75
C LYS A 30 -17.49 -15.72 -12.41
N ALA A 31 -17.99 -14.76 -11.61
CA ALA A 31 -17.66 -14.47 -10.22
C ALA A 31 -16.38 -13.67 -9.96
N ALA A 32 -16.23 -12.52 -10.60
CA ALA A 32 -15.63 -11.37 -9.93
C ALA A 32 -16.63 -10.22 -10.02
N THR A 33 -17.49 -10.10 -8.99
CA THR A 33 -18.13 -8.82 -8.67
C THR A 33 -17.02 -7.76 -8.76
N PRO A 34 -17.20 -6.64 -9.47
CA PRO A 34 -16.18 -5.61 -9.52
C PRO A 34 -15.93 -5.18 -8.08
N THR A 35 -14.80 -5.62 -7.52
CA THR A 35 -14.34 -5.16 -6.23
C THR A 35 -14.20 -3.66 -6.42
N ASN A 36 -15.13 -2.87 -5.89
CA ASN A 36 -14.96 -1.43 -5.75
C ASN A 36 -13.50 -1.20 -5.37
N ASP A 37 -12.74 -0.57 -6.27
CA ASP A 37 -11.28 -0.67 -6.35
C ASP A 37 -10.65 -0.61 -4.95
N ILE A 38 -10.08 -1.73 -4.51
CA ILE A 38 -9.49 -1.83 -3.17
C ILE A 38 -8.37 -0.81 -3.00
N ASP A 39 -7.68 -0.45 -4.10
CA ASP A 39 -6.66 0.58 -4.09
C ASP A 39 -7.28 1.95 -3.77
N SER A 40 -8.38 2.32 -4.44
CA SER A 40 -9.16 3.50 -4.09
C SER A 40 -9.63 3.49 -2.63
N LYS A 41 -10.11 2.37 -2.09
CA LYS A 41 -10.53 2.29 -0.67
C LYS A 41 -9.36 2.53 0.28
N VAL A 42 -8.20 1.92 0.00
CA VAL A 42 -6.97 2.11 0.80
C VAL A 42 -6.49 3.55 0.74
N ARG A 43 -6.51 4.19 -0.45
CA ARG A 43 -6.07 5.58 -0.63
C ARG A 43 -6.95 6.63 0.06
N GLN A 44 -8.19 6.27 0.35
CA GLN A 44 -9.13 7.12 1.06
C GLN A 44 -9.12 6.87 2.58
N LEU A 45 -8.40 5.87 3.08
CA LEU A 45 -8.15 5.74 4.52
C LEU A 45 -7.30 6.91 5.00
N GLU A 46 -7.67 7.45 6.14
CA GLU A 46 -6.85 8.40 6.90
C GLU A 46 -6.39 7.70 8.19
N ILE A 47 -5.09 7.75 8.43
CA ILE A 47 -4.45 7.25 9.65
C ILE A 47 -3.78 8.42 10.37
N SER A 48 -4.00 8.52 11.67
CA SER A 48 -3.42 9.57 12.51
C SER A 48 -2.69 8.97 13.69
N HIS A 49 -1.55 9.57 14.03
CA HIS A 49 -0.82 9.26 15.25
C HIS A 49 -1.61 9.77 16.46
N GLU A 50 -1.89 8.91 17.45
CA GLU A 50 -2.54 9.30 18.71
C GLU A 50 -1.55 9.20 19.89
N SER A 51 -0.85 8.08 20.00
CA SER A 51 0.19 7.83 21.01
C SER A 51 1.17 6.76 20.53
N ASP A 52 2.24 6.53 21.28
CA ASP A 52 3.23 5.48 20.96
C ASP A 52 2.65 4.06 20.82
N SER A 53 1.44 3.79 21.35
CA SER A 53 0.78 2.48 21.25
C SER A 53 -0.46 2.47 20.38
N SER A 54 -0.91 3.62 19.86
CA SER A 54 -2.21 3.71 19.19
C SER A 54 -2.24 4.68 18.02
N ILE A 55 -3.10 4.36 17.07
CA ILE A 55 -3.44 5.22 15.93
C ILE A 55 -4.96 5.34 15.83
N SER A 56 -5.45 6.41 15.22
CA SER A 56 -6.83 6.46 14.76
C SER A 56 -6.90 6.16 13.26
N ILE A 57 -7.92 5.39 12.89
CA ILE A 57 -8.20 5.01 11.50
C ILE A 57 -9.57 5.55 11.14
N LYS A 58 -9.64 6.35 10.08
CA LYS A 58 -10.88 6.89 9.54
C LYS A 58 -11.10 6.32 8.14
N ALA A 59 -12.12 5.49 8.02
CA ALA A 59 -12.60 4.99 6.74
C ALA A 59 -13.43 6.04 6.00
N PRO A 60 -13.59 5.92 4.66
CA PRO A 60 -14.35 6.88 3.87
C PRO A 60 -15.78 7.02 4.38
N GLY A 61 -16.21 8.24 4.67
CA GLY A 61 -17.55 8.54 5.20
C GLY A 61 -17.81 8.07 6.64
N LYS A 62 -16.80 7.57 7.36
CA LYS A 62 -16.90 7.18 8.77
C LYS A 62 -16.18 8.16 9.68
N LYS A 63 -16.48 8.09 10.98
CA LYS A 63 -15.69 8.77 12.02
C LYS A 63 -14.35 8.06 12.21
N ALA A 64 -13.34 8.81 12.67
CA ALA A 64 -12.08 8.21 13.09
C ALA A 64 -12.31 7.36 14.35
N ILE A 65 -11.76 6.14 14.35
CA ILE A 65 -11.85 5.22 15.49
C ILE A 65 -10.42 4.94 15.97
N PRO A 66 -10.13 5.08 17.27
CA PRO A 66 -8.83 4.76 17.82
C PRO A 66 -8.65 3.23 17.94
N TYR A 67 -7.47 2.75 17.56
CA TYR A 67 -7.05 1.36 17.69
C TYR A 67 -5.66 1.30 18.32
N ASP A 68 -5.55 0.56 19.43
CA ASP A 68 -4.24 0.15 19.97
C ASP A 68 -3.54 -0.86 19.04
N CYS A 69 -2.21 -0.91 19.08
CA CYS A 69 -1.36 -1.84 18.34
C CYS A 69 -1.83 -3.30 18.41
N ARG A 70 -2.43 -3.73 19.54
CA ARG A 70 -2.98 -5.09 19.70
C ARG A 70 -4.19 -5.36 18.81
N HIS A 71 -5.04 -4.36 18.56
CA HIS A 71 -6.17 -4.50 17.63
C HIS A 71 -5.68 -4.75 16.20
N LEU A 72 -4.55 -4.13 15.84
CA LEU A 72 -3.91 -4.30 14.54
C LEU A 72 -3.11 -5.63 14.45
N GLY A 73 -3.07 -6.41 15.52
CA GLY A 73 -2.44 -7.73 15.57
C GLY A 73 -0.95 -7.70 15.91
N PHE A 74 -0.43 -6.59 16.43
CA PHE A 74 0.90 -6.54 17.05
C PHE A 74 0.82 -7.07 18.49
N ARG A 75 1.94 -7.56 19.03
CA ARG A 75 1.99 -8.05 20.41
C ARG A 75 1.87 -6.90 21.43
N ASP A 76 2.63 -5.85 21.18
CA ASP A 76 2.80 -4.67 22.01
C ASP A 76 3.43 -3.53 21.19
N SER A 77 3.48 -2.33 21.79
CA SER A 77 4.11 -1.15 21.21
C SER A 77 5.64 -1.25 21.10
N GLU A 78 6.24 -2.27 21.73
CA GLU A 78 7.69 -2.48 21.73
C GLU A 78 8.16 -3.33 20.54
N THR A 79 7.24 -3.90 19.76
CA THR A 79 7.59 -4.66 18.57
C THR A 79 8.31 -3.78 17.54
N LYS A 80 9.39 -4.30 16.95
CA LYS A 80 10.20 -3.55 15.96
C LYS A 80 9.38 -3.07 14.77
N ALA A 81 8.42 -3.88 14.33
CA ALA A 81 7.53 -3.53 13.22
C ALA A 81 6.59 -2.38 13.60
N TRP A 82 6.05 -2.37 14.82
CA TRP A 82 5.23 -1.26 15.29
C TRP A 82 6.03 0.03 15.42
N LYS A 83 7.20 -0.01 16.08
CA LYS A 83 8.08 1.17 16.20
C LYS A 83 8.46 1.74 14.83
N TYR A 84 8.87 0.87 13.90
CA TYR A 84 9.17 1.27 12.53
C TYR A 84 7.98 1.94 11.83
N PHE A 85 6.75 1.44 12.04
CA PHE A 85 5.55 2.08 11.52
C PHE A 85 5.31 3.45 12.16
N MET A 86 5.43 3.55 13.48
CA MET A 86 5.22 4.79 14.22
C MET A 86 6.25 5.86 13.88
N ASP A 87 7.51 5.49 13.63
CA ASP A 87 8.55 6.40 13.13
C ASP A 87 8.13 7.04 11.79
N ILE A 88 7.47 6.28 10.91
CA ILE A 88 6.98 6.78 9.62
C ILE A 88 5.75 7.67 9.81
N VAL A 89 4.79 7.25 10.63
CA VAL A 89 3.54 8.01 10.84
C VAL A 89 3.81 9.31 11.59
N SER A 90 4.69 9.30 12.59
CA SER A 90 5.06 10.51 13.35
C SER A 90 6.04 11.42 12.59
N GLY A 91 6.82 10.86 11.65
CA GLY A 91 7.80 11.62 10.85
C GLY A 91 7.16 12.63 9.91
N ASN A 92 7.87 13.73 9.62
CA ASN A 92 7.32 14.86 8.84
C ASN A 92 6.98 14.53 7.37
N THR A 93 7.70 13.60 6.75
CA THR A 93 7.54 13.28 5.32
C THR A 93 6.60 12.11 5.07
N HIS A 94 6.27 11.34 6.12
CA HIS A 94 5.48 10.10 6.03
C HIS A 94 6.02 9.10 4.98
N SER A 95 7.31 9.19 4.70
CA SER A 95 8.03 8.42 3.71
C SER A 95 9.13 7.58 4.37
N PHE A 96 9.59 6.56 3.66
CA PHE A 96 10.68 5.71 4.11
C PHE A 96 11.50 5.17 2.94
N ASN A 97 12.76 4.85 3.21
CA ASN A 97 13.67 4.26 2.25
C ASN A 97 14.49 3.16 2.93
N TRP A 98 14.62 2.01 2.28
CA TRP A 98 15.40 0.87 2.80
C TRP A 98 16.88 0.93 2.41
N GLY A 99 17.27 1.95 1.65
CA GLY A 99 18.57 2.04 1.02
C GLY A 99 18.72 1.08 -0.15
N PRO A 100 19.96 0.90 -0.65
CA PRO A 100 20.24 -0.04 -1.72
C PRO A 100 20.08 -1.50 -1.24
N ALA A 101 19.56 -2.36 -2.11
CA ALA A 101 19.46 -3.80 -1.84
C ALA A 101 20.80 -4.53 -2.03
N TYR A 102 21.68 -3.96 -2.85
CA TYR A 102 22.98 -4.51 -3.18
C TYR A 102 24.05 -3.42 -3.19
N GLU A 103 25.24 -3.79 -2.76
CA GLU A 103 26.45 -3.01 -2.94
C GLU A 103 27.26 -3.59 -4.09
N HIS A 104 27.86 -2.71 -4.89
CA HIS A 104 28.81 -3.07 -5.94
C HIS A 104 30.22 -2.87 -5.39
N LYS A 105 31.06 -3.90 -5.46
CA LYS A 105 32.49 -3.71 -5.24
C LYS A 105 33.07 -2.97 -6.44
N GLU A 106 33.91 -1.97 -6.18
CA GLU A 106 34.71 -1.32 -7.23
C GLU A 106 35.45 -2.41 -8.03
N ASP A 107 35.40 -2.28 -9.35
CA ASP A 107 35.98 -3.19 -10.34
C ASP A 107 35.46 -4.65 -10.36
N SER A 108 34.28 -4.91 -9.79
CA SER A 108 33.66 -6.24 -9.84
C SER A 108 32.19 -6.23 -10.26
N ARG A 109 31.80 -7.23 -11.06
CA ARG A 109 30.37 -7.51 -11.36
C ARG A 109 29.64 -8.18 -10.20
N VAL A 110 30.34 -8.51 -9.11
CA VAL A 110 29.75 -9.18 -7.94
C VAL A 110 28.92 -8.20 -7.13
N ARG A 111 27.65 -8.58 -6.90
CA ARG A 111 26.70 -7.82 -6.08
C ARG A 111 26.64 -8.42 -4.69
N LEU A 112 26.91 -7.63 -3.66
CA LEU A 112 26.79 -8.05 -2.27
C LEU A 112 25.44 -7.62 -1.71
N LYS A 113 24.68 -8.57 -1.16
CA LYS A 113 23.36 -8.28 -0.59
C LYS A 113 23.51 -7.50 0.71
N ILE A 114 22.82 -6.37 0.81
CA ILE A 114 22.83 -5.53 2.02
C ILE A 114 21.80 -6.07 3.01
N LYS A 115 22.27 -6.57 4.16
CA LYS A 115 21.40 -7.17 5.19
C LYS A 115 20.40 -6.17 5.78
N ASN A 116 20.77 -4.89 5.86
CA ASN A 116 19.89 -3.84 6.40
C ASN A 116 18.64 -3.66 5.54
N TYR A 117 18.77 -3.70 4.21
CA TYR A 117 17.63 -3.61 3.28
C TYR A 117 16.60 -4.71 3.57
N ASP A 118 17.06 -5.97 3.66
CA ASP A 118 16.19 -7.12 3.95
C ASP A 118 15.51 -6.98 5.31
N ALA A 119 16.23 -6.49 6.33
CA ALA A 119 15.68 -6.32 7.67
C ALA A 119 14.54 -5.29 7.66
N GLN A 120 14.75 -4.12 7.04
CA GLN A 120 13.72 -3.08 6.96
C GLN A 120 12.54 -3.50 6.06
N TRP A 121 12.81 -4.19 4.95
CA TRP A 121 11.77 -4.77 4.11
C TRP A 121 10.89 -5.75 4.89
N LYS A 122 11.46 -6.62 5.73
CA LYS A 122 10.71 -7.56 6.58
C LYS A 122 9.82 -6.85 7.60
N LEU A 123 10.28 -5.74 8.19
CA LEU A 123 9.46 -4.94 9.10
C LEU A 123 8.24 -4.37 8.35
N CYS A 124 8.45 -3.79 7.17
CA CYS A 124 7.37 -3.26 6.34
C CYS A 124 6.40 -4.35 5.84
N ASP A 125 6.91 -5.51 5.46
CA ASP A 125 6.10 -6.66 5.05
C ASP A 125 5.24 -7.18 6.20
N GLU A 126 5.78 -7.24 7.42
CA GLU A 126 5.02 -7.58 8.62
C GLU A 126 3.89 -6.57 8.87
N ILE A 127 4.19 -5.27 8.86
CA ILE A 127 3.18 -4.21 8.97
C ILE A 127 2.07 -4.43 7.92
N CYS A 128 2.44 -4.63 6.66
CA CYS A 128 1.47 -4.83 5.58
C CYS A 128 0.58 -6.05 5.82
N LYS A 129 1.13 -7.16 6.32
CA LYS A 129 0.37 -8.37 6.64
C LYS A 129 -0.62 -8.12 7.77
N ARG A 130 -0.17 -7.49 8.85
CA ARG A 130 -1.00 -7.14 10.01
C ARG A 130 -2.16 -6.24 9.63
N PHE A 131 -1.88 -5.16 8.90
CA PHE A 131 -2.90 -4.21 8.43
C PHE A 131 -3.89 -4.84 7.47
N LYS A 132 -3.45 -5.66 6.50
CA LYS A 132 -4.39 -6.37 5.61
C LYS A 132 -5.30 -7.29 6.39
N SER A 133 -4.75 -8.08 7.33
CA SER A 133 -5.55 -8.95 8.17
C SER A 133 -6.55 -8.18 9.03
N PHE A 134 -6.15 -7.02 9.55
CA PHE A 134 -7.05 -6.12 10.28
C PHE A 134 -8.17 -5.58 9.37
N PHE A 135 -7.84 -5.05 8.18
CA PHE A 135 -8.83 -4.50 7.25
C PHE A 135 -9.80 -5.56 6.69
N GLU A 136 -9.33 -6.79 6.49
CA GLU A 136 -10.17 -7.93 6.16
C GLU A 136 -11.22 -8.19 7.26
N LYS A 137 -10.80 -8.17 8.53
CA LYS A 137 -11.69 -8.42 9.69
C LYS A 137 -12.63 -7.25 9.97
N GLU A 138 -12.10 -6.03 10.01
CA GLU A 138 -12.81 -4.82 10.44
C GLU A 138 -13.75 -4.30 9.34
N PHE A 139 -13.32 -4.37 8.08
CA PHE A 139 -14.04 -3.76 6.96
C PHE A 139 -14.55 -4.76 5.92
N GLY A 140 -14.26 -6.06 6.08
CA GLY A 140 -14.65 -7.09 5.12
C GLY A 140 -13.97 -6.93 3.76
N TRP A 141 -12.79 -6.31 3.72
CA TRP A 141 -12.06 -6.09 2.48
C TRP A 141 -11.35 -7.36 2.02
N ASN A 142 -11.09 -7.49 0.71
CA ASN A 142 -10.33 -8.60 0.16
C ASN A 142 -9.21 -8.05 -0.72
N PHE A 143 -7.97 -8.45 -0.44
CA PHE A 143 -6.78 -7.96 -1.12
C PHE A 143 -6.29 -8.96 -2.17
N PRO A 144 -5.95 -8.50 -3.39
CA PRO A 144 -5.38 -9.39 -4.39
C PRO A 144 -4.00 -9.90 -3.96
N LYS A 145 -3.60 -11.06 -4.50
CA LYS A 145 -2.31 -11.67 -4.21
C LYS A 145 -1.17 -10.71 -4.58
N GLY A 146 -0.24 -10.51 -3.66
CA GLY A 146 0.90 -9.61 -3.84
C GLY A 146 0.58 -8.11 -3.66
N TYR A 147 -0.65 -7.75 -3.28
CA TYR A 147 -1.00 -6.36 -3.01
C TYR A 147 -0.15 -5.75 -1.89
N LYS A 148 0.44 -4.59 -2.20
CA LYS A 148 1.26 -3.78 -1.30
C LYS A 148 0.47 -2.56 -0.84
N LEU A 149 0.55 -2.28 0.47
CA LEU A 149 -0.02 -1.09 1.09
C LEU A 149 0.89 0.14 0.95
N TYR A 150 2.01 0.02 0.24
CA TYR A 150 2.93 1.09 -0.05
C TYR A 150 3.24 1.17 -1.55
N GLU A 151 3.75 2.30 -1.98
CA GLU A 151 4.16 2.60 -3.34
C GLU A 151 5.47 3.40 -3.35
N TYR A 152 6.11 3.49 -4.51
CA TYR A 152 7.24 4.38 -4.72
C TYR A 152 6.77 5.82 -4.88
N ILE A 153 7.57 6.77 -4.40
CA ILE A 153 7.36 8.18 -4.65
C ILE A 153 8.06 8.53 -5.97
N ALA A 154 7.29 8.73 -7.04
CA ALA A 154 7.81 8.90 -8.39
C ALA A 154 8.73 10.13 -8.56
N LEU A 155 8.53 11.16 -7.75
CA LEU A 155 9.29 12.41 -7.77
C LEU A 155 10.20 12.59 -6.53
N GLY A 156 10.36 11.54 -5.72
CA GLY A 156 11.21 11.55 -4.53
C GLY A 156 12.63 11.04 -4.83
N PRO A 157 13.55 11.10 -3.85
CA PRO A 157 14.83 10.41 -3.92
C PRO A 157 14.69 8.93 -4.29
N ASP A 158 15.71 8.39 -4.93
CA ASP A 158 15.70 7.00 -5.40
C ASP A 158 15.40 6.01 -4.27
N GLY A 159 14.38 5.17 -4.51
CA GLY A 159 13.95 4.17 -3.55
C GLY A 159 13.06 4.70 -2.42
N GLU A 160 12.69 5.98 -2.43
CA GLU A 160 11.72 6.50 -1.47
C GLU A 160 10.32 5.92 -1.70
N ARG A 161 9.66 5.56 -0.61
CA ARG A 161 8.35 4.91 -0.58
C ARG A 161 7.46 5.60 0.44
N ARG A 162 6.16 5.41 0.28
CA ARG A 162 5.14 5.81 1.26
C ARG A 162 4.02 4.80 1.32
N PHE A 163 3.28 4.78 2.41
CA PHE A 163 2.02 4.06 2.46
C PHE A 163 0.98 4.72 1.54
N LYS A 164 0.06 3.92 1.02
CA LYS A 164 -0.98 4.38 0.08
C LYS A 164 -2.11 5.13 0.77
N PHE A 165 -2.38 4.82 2.04
CA PHE A 165 -3.33 5.57 2.86
C PHE A 165 -2.76 6.95 3.22
N ARG A 166 -3.66 7.88 3.54
CA ARG A 166 -3.28 9.22 3.97
C ARG A 166 -2.86 9.18 5.42
N ILE A 167 -1.81 9.92 5.75
CA ILE A 167 -1.41 10.14 7.13
C ILE A 167 -1.76 11.58 7.49
N ASN A 168 -2.58 11.76 8.52
CA ASN A 168 -3.02 13.06 9.02
C ASN A 168 -2.46 13.24 10.43
N ASN A 169 -1.34 13.94 10.56
CA ASN A 169 -0.93 14.40 11.89
C ASN A 169 -1.62 15.73 12.14
N SER A 170 -2.62 15.73 13.03
CA SER A 170 -3.12 16.97 13.64
C SER A 170 -1.95 17.58 14.40
N LYS A 171 -1.31 18.60 13.82
CA LYS A 171 -0.43 19.50 14.57
C LYS A 171 -1.26 20.42 15.44
#